data_AF-A0A7X6X0U5-F1
#
_entry.id   AF-A0A7X6X0U5-F1
#
_cell.length_a   1.000
_cell.length_b   1.000
_cell.length_c   1.000
_cell.angle_alpha   90.00
_cell.angle_beta   90.00
_cell.angle_gamma   90.00
#
_symmetry.space_group_name_H-M   'P 1'
#
loop_
_entity.id
_entity.type
_entity.pdbx_description
1 polymer ?
#
loop_
_entity_poly.entity_id
_entity_poly.type
_entity_poly.pdbx_seq_one_letter_code
_entity_poly.pdbx_strand_id
1 'polypeptide(L)'
;DVYRTLIAEDVDIGLATVYRVLTQFEQAGILVRSQFDGGKAVFELNDGDHHDHLICTHCNKVVEFSDEKIETRQYKVAEEHGFVLESHTMMLYGMCPDCARTKRTR
;
A
#
# COMPACT_ATOMS: atom_id res chain seq x y z
N ASP A 1 11.62 0.95 4.66
CA ASP A 1 12.04 -0.46 4.62
C ASP A 1 13.25 -0.66 3.72
N VAL A 2 13.16 -0.32 2.42
CA VAL A 2 14.30 -0.39 1.46
C VAL A 2 15.63 0.14 2.02
N TYR A 3 15.68 1.38 2.53
CA TYR A 3 16.90 1.95 3.11
C TYR A 3 17.49 1.10 4.25
N ARG A 4 16.63 0.57 5.13
CA ARG A 4 17.10 -0.26 6.26
C ARG A 4 17.68 -1.58 5.78
N THR A 5 17.08 -2.19 4.75
CA THR A 5 17.60 -3.41 4.12
C THR A 5 18.97 -3.15 3.50
N LEU A 6 19.15 -2.08 2.73
CA LEU A 6 20.42 -1.75 2.08
C LEU A 6 21.55 -1.51 3.09
N ILE A 7 21.27 -0.81 4.20
CA ILE A 7 22.27 -0.63 5.28
C ILE A 7 22.59 -1.97 5.97
N ALA A 8 21.60 -2.86 6.16
CA ALA A 8 21.84 -4.18 6.73
C ALA A 8 22.68 -5.09 5.81
N GLU A 9 22.70 -4.80 4.51
CA GLU A 9 23.55 -5.43 3.50
C GLU A 9 24.89 -4.70 3.30
N ASP A 10 25.24 -3.77 4.20
CA ASP A 10 26.49 -3.00 4.20
C ASP A 10 26.70 -2.13 2.94
N VAL A 11 25.59 -1.72 2.31
CA VAL A 11 25.60 -0.80 1.16
C VAL A 11 25.71 0.64 1.64
N ASP A 12 26.79 1.34 1.26
CA ASP A 12 26.95 2.77 1.52
C ASP A 12 26.07 3.62 0.59
N ILE A 13 24.87 3.97 1.06
CA ILE A 13 23.90 4.75 0.32
C ILE A 13 23.13 5.70 1.24
N GLY A 14 22.88 6.93 0.78
CA GLY A 14 22.08 7.90 1.52
C GLY A 14 20.57 7.70 1.34
N LEU A 15 19.78 8.03 2.36
CA LEU A 15 18.31 7.98 2.32
C LEU A 15 17.71 8.78 1.14
N ALA A 16 18.27 9.96 0.86
CA ALA A 16 17.83 10.80 -0.27
C ALA A 16 18.02 10.11 -1.63
N THR A 17 19.10 9.33 -1.79
CA THR A 17 19.35 8.55 -3.01
C THR A 17 18.31 7.45 -3.18
N VAL A 18 17.96 6.75 -2.09
CA VAL A 18 16.91 5.71 -2.12
C VAL A 18 15.58 6.31 -2.58
N TYR A 19 15.14 7.42 -1.99
CA TYR A 19 13.90 8.07 -2.41
C TYR A 19 13.94 8.54 -3.86
N ARG A 20 15.05 9.13 -4.31
CA ARG A 20 15.21 9.56 -5.71
C ARG A 20 15.05 8.38 -6.68
N VAL A 21 15.65 7.24 -6.39
CA VAL A 21 15.55 6.05 -7.26
C VAL A 21 14.14 5.47 -7.24
N LEU A 22 13.48 5.39 -6.08
CA LEU A 22 12.09 4.93 -5.99
C LEU A 22 11.14 5.83 -6.81
N THR A 23 11.31 7.15 -6.74
CA THR A 23 10.54 8.09 -7.57
C THR A 23 10.87 7.95 -9.07
N GLN A 24 12.11 7.63 -9.44
CA GLN A 24 12.46 7.37 -10.83
C GLN A 24 11.78 6.10 -11.36
N PHE A 25 11.71 5.04 -10.54
CA PHE A 25 10.99 3.82 -10.92
C PHE A 25 9.47 4.01 -10.97
N GLU A 26 8.91 4.83 -10.09
CA GLU A 26 7.51 5.28 -10.16
C GLU A 26 7.23 6.02 -11.48
N GLN A 27 8.06 7.01 -11.82
CA GLN A 27 7.94 7.76 -13.07
C GLN A 27 8.11 6.90 -14.33
N ALA A 28 8.93 5.86 -14.24
CA ALA A 28 9.11 4.88 -15.32
C ALA A 28 7.97 3.84 -15.40
N GLY A 29 6.98 3.89 -14.48
CA GLY A 29 5.88 2.95 -14.41
C GLY A 29 6.28 1.55 -13.91
N ILE A 30 7.48 1.41 -13.34
CA ILE A 30 7.99 0.15 -12.76
C ILE A 30 7.41 -0.06 -11.36
N LEU A 31 7.21 1.03 -10.62
CA LEU A 31 6.59 1.01 -9.31
C LEU A 31 5.27 1.78 -9.32
N VAL A 32 4.31 1.35 -8.52
CA VAL A 32 3.15 2.13 -8.12
C VAL A 32 3.40 2.65 -6.70
N ARG A 33 2.98 3.90 -6.44
CA ARG A 33 3.08 4.51 -5.13
C ARG A 33 1.70 4.64 -4.49
N SER A 34 1.53 4.03 -3.34
CA SER A 34 0.36 4.18 -2.47
C SER A 34 0.70 5.12 -1.32
N GLN A 35 -0.11 6.16 -1.12
CA GLN A 35 0.07 7.11 -0.02
C GLN A 35 -1.00 6.89 1.05
N PHE A 36 -0.56 6.40 2.20
CA PHE A 36 -1.45 6.06 3.32
C PHE A 36 -1.62 7.24 4.28
N ASP A 37 -2.76 7.25 4.96
CA ASP A 37 -3.04 8.18 6.05
C ASP A 37 -2.00 7.98 7.16
N GLY A 38 -1.29 9.05 7.53
CA GLY A 38 -0.11 8.99 8.41
C GLY A 38 1.22 9.29 7.72
N GLY A 39 1.21 9.62 6.42
CA GLY A 39 2.37 10.13 5.69
C GLY A 39 3.37 9.05 5.24
N LYS A 40 3.04 7.77 5.42
CA LYS A 40 3.83 6.66 4.90
C LYS A 40 3.47 6.44 3.43
N ALA A 41 4.46 6.58 2.55
CA ALA A 41 4.37 6.10 1.17
C ALA A 41 4.89 4.67 1.11
N VAL A 42 4.18 3.82 0.38
CA VAL A 42 4.66 2.49 -0.01
C VAL A 42 4.79 2.46 -1.52
N PHE A 43 5.86 1.80 -1.97
CA PHE A 43 6.14 1.58 -3.38
C PHE A 43 6.07 0.08 -3.62
N GLU A 44 5.27 -0.32 -4.59
CA GLU A 44 5.00 -1.70 -5.00
C GLU A 44 5.38 -1.87 -6.47
N LEU A 45 5.72 -3.09 -6.91
CA LEU A 45 5.93 -3.35 -8.33
C LEU A 45 4.62 -3.15 -9.08
N ASN A 46 4.72 -2.55 -10.26
CA ASN A 46 3.59 -2.46 -11.17
C ASN A 46 3.49 -3.76 -11.97
N ASP A 47 3.04 -4.84 -11.32
CA ASP A 47 2.85 -6.16 -11.94
C ASP A 47 1.51 -6.30 -12.67
N GLY A 48 0.62 -5.32 -12.53
CA GLY A 48 -0.66 -5.23 -13.22
C GLY A 48 -1.81 -5.95 -12.51
N ASP A 49 -1.55 -6.60 -11.38
CA ASP A 49 -2.58 -7.26 -10.59
C ASP A 49 -3.20 -6.27 -9.60
N HIS A 50 -4.47 -5.93 -9.81
CA HIS A 50 -5.23 -5.05 -8.93
C HIS A 50 -5.46 -5.69 -7.56
N HIS A 51 -5.10 -4.96 -6.51
CA HIS A 51 -5.32 -5.34 -5.12
C HIS A 51 -5.50 -4.10 -4.24
N ASP A 52 -6.17 -4.31 -3.12
CA ASP A 52 -6.42 -3.32 -2.08
C ASP A 52 -5.60 -3.60 -0.83
N HIS A 53 -5.55 -2.64 0.09
CA HIS A 53 -4.69 -2.71 1.27
C HIS A 53 -5.46 -2.72 2.59
N LEU A 54 -5.08 -3.61 3.51
CA LEU A 54 -5.45 -3.57 4.92
C LEU A 54 -4.24 -3.11 5.75
N ILE A 55 -4.35 -1.96 6.40
CA ILE A 55 -3.27 -1.30 7.13
C ILE A 55 -3.51 -1.38 8.64
N CYS A 56 -2.53 -1.92 9.37
CA CYS A 56 -2.53 -1.92 10.83
C CYS A 56 -2.13 -0.55 11.37
N THR A 57 -3.03 0.06 12.14
CA THR A 57 -2.85 1.36 12.80
C THR A 57 -1.87 1.35 13.98
N HIS A 58 -1.37 0.17 14.39
CA HIS A 58 -0.43 0.03 15.52
C HIS A 58 1.01 -0.22 15.08
N CYS A 59 1.21 -1.06 14.06
CA CYS A 59 2.54 -1.46 13.61
C CYS A 59 2.83 -1.16 12.14
N ASN A 60 1.89 -0.54 11.42
CA ASN A 60 1.98 -0.22 9.99
C ASN A 60 2.20 -1.46 9.08
N LYS A 61 1.83 -2.65 9.56
CA LYS A 61 1.74 -3.86 8.74
C LYS A 61 0.68 -3.63 7.67
N VAL A 62 1.03 -3.93 6.43
CA VAL A 62 0.14 -3.89 5.27
C VAL A 62 -0.14 -5.34 4.85
N VAL A 63 -1.39 -5.61 4.48
CA VAL A 63 -1.82 -6.90 3.90
C VAL A 63 -2.57 -6.57 2.62
N GLU A 64 -2.14 -7.16 1.51
CA GLU A 64 -2.82 -7.08 0.22
C GLU A 64 -4.02 -8.03 0.20
N PHE A 65 -5.12 -7.61 -0.43
CA PHE A 65 -6.28 -8.46 -0.67
C PHE A 65 -6.97 -8.07 -1.97
N SER A 66 -7.78 -8.98 -2.50
CA SER A 66 -8.69 -8.73 -3.62
C SER A 66 -10.01 -9.42 -3.33
N ASP A 67 -11.13 -8.74 -3.53
CA ASP A 67 -12.48 -9.27 -3.29
C ASP A 67 -13.42 -8.87 -4.42
N GLU A 68 -13.78 -9.86 -5.26
CA GLU A 68 -14.64 -9.67 -6.43
C GLU A 68 -16.01 -9.06 -6.10
N LYS A 69 -16.54 -9.30 -4.89
CA LYS A 69 -17.84 -8.74 -4.49
C LYS A 69 -17.73 -7.25 -4.20
N ILE A 70 -16.63 -6.84 -3.58
CA ILE A 70 -16.33 -5.42 -3.34
C ILE A 70 -16.17 -4.71 -4.68
N GLU A 71 -15.34 -5.26 -5.58
CA GLU A 71 -15.12 -4.73 -6.93
C GLU A 71 -16.44 -4.54 -7.68
N THR A 72 -17.24 -5.61 -7.76
CA THR A 72 -18.55 -5.57 -8.42
C THR A 72 -19.47 -4.51 -7.83
N ARG A 73 -19.42 -4.32 -6.50
CA ARG A 73 -20.25 -3.31 -5.83
C ARG A 73 -19.81 -1.90 -6.17
N GLN A 74 -18.50 -1.63 -6.24
CA GLN A 74 -17.98 -0.32 -6.59
C GLN A 74 -18.40 0.08 -8.02
N TYR A 75 -18.28 -0.84 -8.99
CA TYR A 75 -18.76 -0.62 -10.36
C TYR A 75 -20.25 -0.29 -10.42
N LYS A 76 -21.09 -1.04 -9.70
CA LYS A 76 -22.54 -0.78 -9.64
C LYS A 76 -22.86 0.58 -9.05
N VAL A 77 -22.17 0.99 -7.98
CA VAL A 77 -22.35 2.32 -7.39
C VAL A 77 -21.99 3.42 -8.39
N ALA A 78 -20.88 3.26 -9.13
CA ALA A 78 -20.51 4.22 -10.17
C ALA A 78 -21.59 4.31 -11.26
N GLU A 79 -22.08 3.17 -11.75
CA GLU A 79 -23.15 3.09 -12.76
C GLU A 79 -24.45 3.74 -12.28
N GLU A 80 -24.88 3.45 -11.03
CA GLU A 80 -26.07 4.04 -10.41
C GLU A 80 -26.01 5.57 -10.34
N HIS A 81 -24.82 6.15 -10.31
CA HIS A 81 -24.57 7.59 -10.33
C HIS A 81 -24.19 8.15 -11.70
N GLY A 82 -24.20 7.34 -12.76
CA GLY A 82 -23.88 7.76 -14.13
C GLY A 82 -22.39 8.01 -14.38
N PHE A 83 -21.50 7.44 -13.57
CA PHE A 83 -20.06 7.51 -13.76
C PHE A 83 -19.53 6.29 -14.52
N VAL A 84 -18.52 6.52 -15.36
CA VAL A 84 -17.65 5.45 -15.88
C VAL A 84 -16.47 5.35 -14.92
N LEU A 85 -16.36 4.23 -14.21
CA LEU A 85 -15.27 4.02 -13.24
C LEU A 85 -13.96 3.72 -13.98
N GLU A 86 -12.98 4.60 -13.87
CA GLU A 86 -11.65 4.44 -14.50
C GLU A 86 -10.64 3.75 -13.58
N SER A 87 -10.70 4.05 -12.28
CA SER A 87 -9.84 3.46 -11.26
C SER A 87 -10.44 3.70 -9.87
N HIS A 88 -9.88 3.02 -8.86
CA HIS A 88 -10.17 3.33 -7.47
C HIS A 88 -8.93 3.08 -6.61
N THR A 89 -9.01 3.49 -5.35
CA THR A 89 -8.05 3.14 -4.31
C THR A 89 -8.83 2.80 -3.06
N MET A 90 -8.69 1.57 -2.56
CA MET A 90 -9.35 1.15 -1.33
C MET A 90 -8.33 0.74 -0.28
N MET A 91 -8.52 1.32 0.90
CA MET A 91 -7.66 1.12 2.06
C MET A 91 -8.53 0.90 3.28
N LEU A 92 -8.28 -0.19 3.99
CA LEU A 92 -8.95 -0.53 5.24
C LEU A 92 -7.98 -0.34 6.40
N TYR A 93 -8.35 0.48 7.38
CA TYR A 93 -7.52 0.72 8.56
C TYR A 93 -8.05 -0.07 9.75
N GLY A 94 -7.18 -0.87 10.37
CA GLY A 94 -7.56 -1.75 11.46
C GLY A 94 -6.41 -2.07 12.42
N MET A 95 -6.58 -3.13 13.20
CA MET A 95 -5.52 -3.68 14.06
C MET A 95 -5.21 -5.10 13.59
N CYS A 96 -3.94 -5.38 13.30
CA CYS A 96 -3.56 -6.72 12.88
C CYS A 96 -3.71 -7.73 14.05
N PRO A 97 -3.83 -9.04 13.75
CA PRO A 97 -3.99 -10.07 14.77
C PRO A 97 -2.88 -10.07 15.83
N ASP A 98 -1.65 -9.76 15.45
CA ASP A 98 -0.50 -9.69 16.37
C ASP A 98 -0.70 -8.58 17.42
N CYS A 99 -0.97 -7.35 16.97
CA CYS A 99 -1.23 -6.21 17.85
C CYS A 99 -2.50 -6.40 18.69
N ALA A 100 -3.54 -7.01 18.13
CA ALA A 100 -4.78 -7.30 18.85
C ALA A 100 -4.58 -8.30 20.00
N ARG A 101 -3.75 -9.34 19.79
CA ARG A 101 -3.36 -10.29 20.85
C ARG A 101 -2.54 -9.63 21.95
N THR A 102 -1.59 -8.78 21.61
CA THR A 102 -0.75 -8.06 22.59
C THR A 102 -1.59 -7.09 23.45
N LYS A 103 -2.66 -6.50 22.91
CA LYS A 103 -3.58 -5.67 23.69
C LYS A 103 -4.46 -6.45 24.66
N ARG A 104 -4.84 -7.70 24.34
CA ARG A 104 -5.73 -8.52 25.19
C ARG A 104 -5.03 -9.15 26.40
N THR A 105 -3.71 -9.14 26.43
CA THR A 105 -2.88 -9.70 27.51
C THR A 105 -2.40 -8.64 28.52
N ARG A 106 -2.83 -7.38 28.33
CA ARG A 106 -2.71 -6.29 29.30
C ARG A 106 -4.09 -5.94 29.84
#